data_AF-A0A1B6GEZ5-F1
#
_entry.id   AF-A0A1B6GEZ5-F1
#
_cell.length_a   1.000
_cell.length_b   1.000
_cell.length_c   1.000
_cell.angle_alpha   90.00
_cell.angle_beta   90.00
_cell.angle_gamma   90.00
#
_symmetry.space_group_name_H-M   'P 1'
#
loop_
_entity.id
_entity.type
_entity.pdbx_description
1 polymer ?
#
loop_
_entity_poly.entity_id
_entity_poly.type
_entity_poly.pdbx_seq_one_letter_code
_entity_poly.pdbx_strand_id
1 'polypeptide(L)'
;LQDPVAIEKKKAFIQAHSIHQLTGTSESKALSSLKKKEYDLCIKEIRKRANSNYIEEASNKSKASWKVINSQRKSKQSDKKEYKLEINGETTKDPIRVAEQLNSYFVSSTKSTSAHHKKET
;
A
#
# COMPACT_ATOMS: atom_id res chain seq x y z
N LEU A 1 -16.31 0.03 -14.44
CA LEU A 1 -15.73 0.43 -15.75
C LEU A 1 -16.48 -0.35 -16.84
N GLN A 2 -17.56 0.22 -17.37
CA GLN A 2 -18.45 -0.44 -18.35
C GLN A 2 -18.34 0.20 -19.74
N ASP A 3 -17.26 0.95 -19.98
CA ASP A 3 -17.02 1.58 -21.28
C ASP A 3 -16.89 0.49 -22.36
N PRO A 4 -17.75 0.49 -23.40
CA PRO A 4 -17.78 -0.56 -24.40
C PRO A 4 -16.46 -0.66 -25.18
N VAL A 5 -15.78 0.46 -25.42
CA VAL A 5 -14.49 0.51 -26.12
C VAL A 5 -13.39 -0.11 -25.25
N ALA A 6 -13.39 0.15 -23.95
CA ALA A 6 -12.45 -0.48 -23.03
C ALA A 6 -12.66 -2.00 -22.94
N ILE A 7 -13.91 -2.47 -22.96
CA ILE A 7 -14.26 -3.90 -22.95
C ILE A 7 -13.74 -4.57 -24.23
N GLU A 8 -13.94 -3.95 -25.39
CA GLU A 8 -13.45 -4.47 -26.66
C GLU A 8 -11.92 -4.57 -26.69
N LYS A 9 -11.22 -3.50 -26.28
CA LYS A 9 -9.75 -3.49 -26.19
C LYS A 9 -9.23 -4.52 -25.20
N LYS A 10 -9.94 -4.74 -24.09
CA LYS A 10 -9.62 -5.80 -23.13
C LYS A 10 -9.74 -7.18 -23.77
N LYS A 11 -10.83 -7.45 -24.50
CA LYS A 11 -11.02 -8.72 -25.21
C LYS A 11 -9.92 -8.96 -26.24
N ALA A 12 -9.58 -7.95 -27.06
CA ALA A 12 -8.51 -8.03 -28.05
C ALA A 12 -7.14 -8.30 -27.41
N PHE A 13 -6.83 -7.65 -26.29
CA PHE A 13 -5.61 -7.94 -25.53
C PHE A 13 -5.58 -9.37 -24.99
N ILE A 14 -6.68 -9.85 -24.37
CA ILE A 14 -6.76 -11.21 -23.84
C ILE A 14 -6.56 -12.23 -24.97
N GLN A 15 -7.21 -12.05 -26.11
CA GLN A 15 -7.06 -12.95 -27.27
C GLN A 15 -5.62 -12.99 -27.77
N ALA A 16 -4.99 -11.81 -28.01
CA ALA A 16 -3.61 -11.74 -28.46
C ALA A 16 -2.63 -12.34 -27.43
N HIS A 17 -2.91 -12.16 -26.13
CA HIS A 17 -2.12 -12.75 -25.06
C HIS A 17 -2.24 -14.27 -25.01
N SER A 18 -3.45 -14.81 -25.17
CA SER A 18 -3.68 -16.25 -25.28
C SER A 18 -2.96 -16.86 -26.48
N ILE A 19 -3.00 -16.20 -27.65
CA ILE A 19 -2.26 -16.66 -28.85
C ILE A 19 -0.75 -16.68 -28.61
N HIS A 20 -0.19 -15.66 -27.96
CA HIS A 20 1.23 -15.64 -27.61
C HIS A 20 1.59 -16.74 -26.60
N GLN A 21 0.74 -17.00 -25.60
CA GLN A 21 0.94 -18.10 -24.65
C GLN A 21 0.94 -19.48 -25.34
N LEU A 22 0.15 -19.64 -26.41
CA LEU A 22 0.07 -20.89 -27.18
C LEU A 22 1.21 -21.06 -28.19
N THR A 23 1.61 -19.97 -28.87
CA THR A 23 2.57 -20.04 -29.99
C THR A 23 4.00 -19.69 -29.59
N GLY A 24 4.20 -18.85 -28.57
CA GLY A 24 5.52 -18.42 -28.09
C GLY A 24 6.34 -17.59 -29.08
N THR A 25 5.76 -17.16 -30.21
CA THR A 25 6.49 -16.49 -31.29
C THR A 25 6.77 -15.02 -30.99
N SER A 26 7.85 -14.49 -31.58
CA SER A 26 8.19 -13.06 -31.45
C SER A 26 7.10 -12.13 -32.00
N GLU A 27 6.45 -12.53 -33.09
CA GLU A 27 5.36 -11.76 -33.70
C GLU A 27 4.12 -11.70 -32.80
N SER A 28 3.71 -12.83 -32.21
CA SER A 28 2.58 -12.86 -31.28
C SER A 28 2.89 -12.10 -29.98
N LYS A 29 4.15 -12.09 -29.53
CA LYS A 29 4.62 -11.24 -28.42
C LYS A 29 4.47 -9.76 -28.72
N ALA A 30 4.89 -9.33 -29.92
CA ALA A 30 4.78 -7.94 -30.35
C ALA A 30 3.31 -7.51 -30.44
N LEU A 31 2.45 -8.36 -31.01
CA LEU A 31 1.01 -8.11 -31.09
C LEU A 31 0.35 -8.03 -29.70
N SER A 32 0.65 -8.96 -28.79
CA SER A 32 0.14 -8.93 -27.41
C SER A 32 0.58 -7.67 -26.68
N SER A 33 1.83 -7.25 -26.85
CA SER A 33 2.37 -6.02 -26.25
C SER A 33 1.69 -4.76 -26.80
N LEU A 34 1.44 -4.72 -28.11
CA LEU A 34 0.70 -3.63 -28.76
C LEU A 34 -0.73 -3.53 -28.22
N LYS A 35 -1.46 -4.66 -28.17
CA LYS A 35 -2.83 -4.69 -27.66
C LYS A 35 -2.92 -4.36 -26.17
N LYS A 36 -1.92 -4.76 -25.39
CA LYS A 36 -1.79 -4.33 -23.99
C LYS A 36 -1.66 -2.82 -23.88
N LYS A 37 -0.77 -2.23 -24.69
CA LYS A 37 -0.54 -0.78 -24.70
C LYS A 37 -1.81 -0.01 -25.08
N GLU A 38 -2.52 -0.45 -26.12
CA GLU A 38 -3.79 0.15 -26.55
C GLU A 38 -4.83 0.13 -25.42
N TYR A 39 -4.96 -0.99 -24.71
CA TYR A 39 -5.87 -1.12 -23.58
C TYR A 39 -5.44 -0.22 -22.41
N ASP A 40 -4.16 -0.25 -22.01
CA ASP A 40 -3.65 0.56 -20.90
C ASP A 40 -3.84 2.06 -21.15
N LEU A 41 -3.60 2.53 -22.39
CA LEU A 41 -3.86 3.92 -22.77
C LEU A 41 -5.34 4.28 -22.69
N CYS A 42 -6.24 3.40 -23.13
CA CYS A 42 -7.68 3.60 -23.02
C CYS A 42 -8.12 3.76 -21.55
N ILE A 43 -7.64 2.88 -20.66
CA ILE A 43 -7.91 2.96 -19.22
C ILE A 43 -7.39 4.27 -18.62
N LYS A 44 -6.19 4.70 -19.02
CA LYS A 44 -5.59 5.96 -18.58
C LYS A 44 -6.47 7.16 -18.96
N GLU A 45 -6.96 7.22 -20.20
CA GLU A 45 -7.83 8.30 -20.66
C GLU A 45 -9.18 8.29 -19.95
N ILE A 46 -9.80 7.13 -19.74
CA ILE A 46 -11.06 7.03 -18.99
C ILE A 46 -10.88 7.56 -17.56
N ARG A 47 -9.80 7.15 -16.87
CA ARG A 47 -9.50 7.64 -15.52
C ARG A 47 -9.24 9.14 -15.50
N LYS A 48 -8.51 9.67 -16.49
CA LYS A 48 -8.25 11.11 -16.63
C LYS A 48 -9.56 11.88 -16.76
N ARG A 49 -10.44 11.48 -17.67
CA ARG A 49 -11.76 12.12 -17.86
C ARG A 49 -12.61 12.04 -16.60
N ALA A 50 -12.70 10.87 -15.97
CA ALA A 50 -13.46 10.72 -14.72
C ALA A 50 -12.94 11.63 -13.60
N ASN A 51 -11.62 11.75 -13.46
CA ASN A 51 -11.00 12.65 -12.48
C ASN A 51 -11.24 14.13 -12.81
N SER A 52 -11.17 14.51 -14.08
CA SER A 52 -11.48 15.88 -14.53
C SER A 52 -12.92 16.26 -14.20
N ASN A 53 -13.88 15.42 -14.58
CA ASN A 53 -15.30 15.65 -14.29
C ASN A 53 -15.54 15.74 -12.78
N TYR A 54 -14.95 14.83 -12.00
CA TYR A 54 -15.05 14.85 -10.54
C TYR A 54 -14.56 16.16 -9.91
N ILE A 55 -13.47 16.73 -10.43
CA ILE A 55 -12.94 18.01 -9.93
C ILE A 55 -13.81 19.19 -10.39
N GLU A 56 -14.31 19.15 -11.61
CA GLU A 56 -15.16 20.22 -12.18
C GLU A 56 -16.51 20.32 -11.49
N GLU A 57 -17.15 19.19 -11.19
CA GLU A 57 -18.45 19.07 -10.52
C GLU A 57 -18.37 19.27 -9.00
N ALA A 58 -17.16 19.29 -8.41
CA ALA A 58 -17.00 19.42 -6.97
C ALA A 58 -17.26 20.84 -6.46
N SER A 59 -18.05 20.94 -5.39
CA SER A 59 -18.27 22.20 -4.65
C SER A 59 -16.97 22.80 -4.11
N ASN A 60 -16.00 21.96 -3.74
CA ASN A 60 -14.66 22.37 -3.33
C ASN A 60 -13.60 21.70 -4.21
N LYS A 61 -13.21 22.41 -5.28
CA LYS A 61 -12.25 21.94 -6.29
C LYS A 61 -10.88 21.63 -5.69
N SER A 62 -10.38 22.45 -4.76
CA SER A 62 -9.09 22.23 -4.11
C SER A 62 -9.07 20.91 -3.31
N LYS A 63 -10.14 20.63 -2.56
CA LYS A 63 -10.28 19.37 -1.81
C LYS A 63 -10.44 18.18 -2.75
N ALA A 64 -11.19 18.31 -3.84
CA ALA A 64 -11.36 17.27 -4.84
C ALA A 64 -10.03 16.93 -5.53
N SER A 65 -9.28 17.94 -5.97
CA SER A 65 -7.93 17.79 -6.52
C SER A 65 -6.98 17.11 -5.53
N TRP A 66 -7.00 17.52 -4.26
CA TRP A 66 -6.19 16.89 -3.21
C TRP A 66 -6.53 15.40 -3.03
N LYS A 67 -7.82 15.04 -3.06
CA LYS A 67 -8.27 13.64 -3.00
C LYS A 67 -7.79 12.83 -4.20
N VAL A 68 -7.87 13.39 -5.41
CA VAL A 68 -7.37 12.73 -6.63
C VAL A 68 -5.86 12.50 -6.52
N ILE A 69 -5.08 13.51 -6.11
CA ILE A 69 -3.63 13.36 -5.94
C ILE A 69 -3.30 12.28 -4.91
N ASN A 70 -3.99 12.28 -3.76
CA ASN A 70 -3.76 11.29 -2.72
C ASN A 70 -4.17 9.88 -3.12
N SER A 71 -5.20 9.70 -3.95
CA SER A 71 -5.62 8.37 -4.43
C SER A 71 -4.65 7.78 -5.47
N GLN A 72 -3.90 8.62 -6.20
CA GLN A 72 -2.87 8.17 -7.15
C GLN A 72 -1.54 7.82 -6.46
N ARG A 73 -1.29 8.36 -5.27
CA ARG A 73 -0.13 7.97 -4.48
C ARG A 73 -0.35 6.53 -4.00
N LYS A 74 0.68 5.68 -4.10
CA LYS A 74 0.65 4.37 -3.42
C LYS A 74 0.22 4.64 -1.99
N SER A 75 -0.89 4.02 -1.56
CA SER A 75 -1.19 3.88 -0.15
C SER A 75 0.11 3.44 0.49
N LYS A 76 0.73 4.30 1.31
CA LYS A 76 1.61 3.76 2.33
C LYS A 76 0.65 2.84 3.05
N GLN A 77 0.83 1.53 2.91
CA GLN A 77 0.31 0.61 3.89
C GLN A 77 0.89 1.17 5.19
N SER A 78 0.10 1.98 5.88
CA SER A 78 0.23 2.08 7.30
C SER A 78 -0.24 0.71 7.72
N ASP A 79 0.66 -0.27 7.61
CA ASP A 79 0.70 -1.30 8.62
C ASP A 79 0.66 -0.47 9.89
N LYS A 80 -0.52 -0.39 10.50
CA LYS A 80 -0.65 0.12 11.84
C LYS A 80 0.21 -0.85 12.61
N LYS A 81 1.50 -0.52 12.75
CA LYS A 81 2.47 -1.33 13.45
C LYS A 81 1.97 -1.33 14.88
N GLU A 82 1.25 -2.40 15.19
CA GLU A 82 0.64 -2.59 16.47
C GLU A 82 1.79 -2.98 17.40
N TYR A 83 2.11 -2.11 18.35
CA TYR A 83 3.15 -2.40 19.33
C TYR A 83 2.67 -3.54 20.23
N LYS A 84 3.53 -4.55 20.39
CA LYS A 84 3.31 -5.69 21.28
C LYS A 84 4.57 -5.86 22.13
N LEU A 85 4.39 -6.08 23.43
CA LEU A 85 5.48 -6.39 24.35
C LEU A 85 5.26 -7.79 24.91
N GLU A 86 6.27 -8.64 24.79
CA GLU A 86 6.25 -9.96 25.43
C GLU A 86 6.79 -9.82 26.86
N ILE A 87 5.98 -10.24 27.83
CA ILE A 87 6.33 -10.23 29.25
C ILE A 87 6.08 -11.64 29.77
N ASN A 88 7.14 -12.35 30.17
CA ASN A 88 7.07 -13.71 30.74
C ASN A 88 6.28 -14.71 29.87
N GLY A 89 6.44 -14.64 28.54
CA GLY A 89 5.74 -15.52 27.58
C GLY A 89 4.31 -15.08 27.24
N GLU A 90 3.77 -14.04 27.88
CA GLU A 90 2.48 -13.45 27.55
C GLU A 90 2.68 -12.18 26.71
N THR A 91 2.06 -12.10 25.53
CA THR A 91 2.13 -10.91 24.68
C THR A 91 1.04 -9.91 25.07
N THR A 92 1.42 -8.74 25.59
CA THR A 92 0.50 -7.66 25.93
C THR A 92 0.53 -6.51 24.91
N LYS A 93 -0.64 -5.89 24.73
CA LYS A 93 -0.86 -4.65 23.99
C LYS A 93 -1.35 -3.51 24.88
N ASP A 94 -1.58 -3.79 26.16
CA ASP A 94 -2.10 -2.81 27.10
C ASP A 94 -1.02 -1.76 27.39
N PRO A 95 -1.23 -0.48 27.03
CA PRO A 95 -0.24 0.57 27.23
C PRO A 95 0.13 0.76 28.70
N ILE A 96 -0.78 0.48 29.64
CA ILE A 96 -0.52 0.60 31.08
C ILE A 96 0.48 -0.49 31.50
N ARG A 97 0.17 -1.75 31.16
CA ARG A 97 1.03 -2.91 31.49
C ARG A 97 2.40 -2.81 30.84
N VAL A 98 2.49 -2.24 29.64
CA VAL A 98 3.77 -1.93 28.96
C VAL A 98 4.56 -0.90 29.76
N ALA A 99 3.93 0.22 30.14
CA ALA A 99 4.60 1.28 30.90
C ALA A 99 5.10 0.79 32.26
N GLU A 100 4.28 0.02 32.98
CA GLU A 100 4.65 -0.58 34.28
C GLU A 100 5.85 -1.52 34.17
N GLN A 101 5.89 -2.36 33.14
CA GLN A 101 7.01 -3.26 32.92
C GLN A 101 8.30 -2.51 32.60
N LEU A 102 8.22 -1.50 31.74
CA LEU A 102 9.38 -0.66 31.41
C LEU A 102 9.88 0.09 32.65
N ASN A 103 8.97 0.70 33.42
CA ASN A 103 9.31 1.38 34.66
C ASN A 103 9.97 0.43 35.66
N SER A 104 9.43 -0.77 35.83
CA SER A 104 9.98 -1.79 36.72
C SER A 104 11.38 -2.21 36.28
N TYR A 105 11.61 -2.44 34.98
CA TYR A 105 12.91 -2.78 34.43
C TYR A 105 13.96 -1.68 34.64
N PHE A 106 13.61 -0.41 34.42
CA PHE A 106 14.54 0.71 34.62
C PHE A 106 14.85 0.93 36.11
N VAL A 107 13.89 0.73 37.00
CA VAL A 107 14.12 0.81 38.45
C VAL A 107 14.92 -0.40 38.96
N SER A 108 14.73 -1.60 38.42
CA SER A 108 15.50 -2.77 38.84
C SER A 108 16.93 -2.75 38.33
N SER A 109 17.14 -2.33 37.08
CA SER A 109 18.48 -2.25 36.48
C SER A 109 19.37 -1.21 37.17
N THR A 110 18.79 -0.12 37.69
CA THR A 110 19.50 0.90 38.47
C THR A 110 19.86 0.47 39.90
N LYS A 111 19.05 -0.40 40.52
CA LYS A 111 19.37 -0.99 41.84
C LYS A 111 20.56 -1.96 41.76
N SER A 112 20.66 -2.74 40.69
CA SER A 112 21.78 -3.69 40.47
C SER A 112 23.11 -2.99 40.20
N THR A 113 23.11 -1.87 39.46
CA THR A 113 24.33 -1.08 39.21
C THR A 113 24.78 -0.27 40.43
N SER A 114 23.84 0.17 41.27
CA SER A 114 24.16 0.91 42.51
C SER A 114 24.70 0.01 43.64
N ALA A 115 24.35 -1.28 43.65
CA ALA A 115 24.87 -2.25 44.62
C ALA A 115 26.34 -2.63 44.36
N HIS A 116 26.81 -2.54 43.11
CA HIS A 116 28.21 -2.82 42.76
C HIS A 116 29.19 -1.73 43.24
N HIS A 117 28.71 -0.50 43.48
CA HIS A 117 29.53 0.61 43.99
C HIS A 117 29.60 0.70 45.53
N LYS A 118 28.90 -0.16 46.29
CA LYS A 118 28.86 -0.13 47.76
C LYS A 118 29.78 -1.16 48.45
N LYS A 119 30.58 -1.92 47.69
CA LYS A 119 31.46 -2.97 48.23
C LYS A 119 32.96 -2.62 48.24
N GLU A 120 33.34 -1.38 47.92
CA GLU A 120 34.75 -0.92 47.89
C GLU A 120 34.99 0.33 48.75
N THR A 121 34.47 0.34 49.97
CA THR A 121 34.89 1.25 51.06
C THR A 121 35.07 0.43 52.31
#